data_AF-A0A9W8LZ54-F1
#
_entry.id   AF-A0A9W8LZ54-F1
#
_cell.length_a   1.000
_cell.length_b   1.000
_cell.length_c   1.000
_cell.angle_alpha   90.00
_cell.angle_beta   90.00
_cell.angle_gamma   90.00
#
_symmetry.space_group_name_H-M   'P 1'
#
loop_
_entity.id
_entity.type
_entity.pdbx_description
1 polymer ?
#
loop_
_entity_poly.entity_id
_entity_poly.type
_entity_poly.pdbx_seq_one_letter_code
_entity_poly.pdbx_strand_id
1 'polypeptide(L)'
;MTKERDTLLFSYHSSTVYRSDAQSLRDGQWLNDSILSFYFEYIRFEILKSDMSVLLLKPAQVQLLQIENGGEEAALPPNMHRMNFIMVPIGSGTHWSLLVFARHAQQPAEFHYFDSMANANYHLALNIKRKLEKVLQRHTDGQQTHPLPMATHSCPQQENSYDCGIFVVLFADLLARRYADLHVSIARKAKSVSFSHAEVIRHKNNRANDITQRSQQPFAQLATDGSTQVEMLLPSAFQVPAIDRTFWWIDYGDLSNPNTARATLLKLVEQHRR
;
A
#
# COMPACT_ATOMS: atom_id res chain seq x y z
N MET A 1 -36.81 13.19 25.89
CA MET A 1 -36.02 12.03 25.44
C MET A 1 -34.56 12.30 25.77
N THR A 2 -34.00 11.63 26.77
CA THR A 2 -32.55 11.63 27.01
C THR A 2 -31.88 10.94 25.83
N LYS A 3 -31.10 11.69 25.04
CA LYS A 3 -30.31 11.14 23.94
C LYS A 3 -29.25 10.23 24.57
N GLU A 4 -29.47 8.92 24.51
CA GLU A 4 -28.53 7.93 25.01
C GLU A 4 -27.17 8.19 24.32
N ARG A 5 -26.09 8.24 25.11
CA ARG A 5 -24.77 8.52 24.54
C ARG A 5 -24.33 7.33 23.71
N ASP A 6 -23.76 7.61 22.53
CA ASP A 6 -23.22 6.56 21.69
C ASP A 6 -22.08 5.82 22.42
N THR A 7 -22.10 4.49 22.33
CA THR A 7 -21.23 3.61 23.11
C THR A 7 -19.99 3.26 22.31
N LEU A 8 -18.79 3.53 22.84
CA LEU A 8 -17.56 3.02 22.27
C LEU A 8 -17.57 1.49 22.36
N LEU A 9 -17.41 0.80 21.23
CA LEU A 9 -17.30 -0.67 21.21
C LEU A 9 -15.86 -1.10 21.42
N PHE A 10 -14.91 -0.48 20.73
CA PHE A 10 -13.47 -0.72 20.91
C PHE A 10 -12.61 0.36 20.24
N SER A 11 -11.32 0.33 20.56
CA SER A 11 -10.27 1.04 19.84
C SER A 11 -9.29 0.03 19.25
N TYR A 12 -8.94 0.18 17.98
CA TYR A 12 -8.01 -0.67 17.25
C TYR A 12 -6.93 0.21 16.60
N HIS A 13 -5.71 0.14 17.14
CA HIS A 13 -4.64 1.09 16.87
C HIS A 13 -5.13 2.55 16.96
N SER A 14 -5.08 3.32 15.87
CA SER A 14 -5.49 4.72 15.87
C SER A 14 -6.93 4.93 15.36
N SER A 15 -7.73 3.87 15.28
CA SER A 15 -9.15 3.92 14.90
C SER A 15 -10.05 3.54 16.08
N THR A 16 -11.18 4.21 16.21
CA THR A 16 -12.20 3.92 17.23
C THR A 16 -13.51 3.57 16.56
N VAL A 17 -14.21 2.55 17.06
CA VAL A 17 -15.50 2.13 16.52
C VAL A 17 -16.55 2.23 17.63
N TYR A 18 -17.56 3.05 17.40
CA TYR A 18 -18.73 3.18 18.25
C TYR A 18 -19.89 2.30 17.77
N ARG A 19 -20.93 2.19 18.60
CA ARG A 19 -22.13 1.43 18.27
C ARG A 19 -22.81 1.97 17.02
N SER A 20 -22.89 3.30 16.85
CA SER A 20 -23.44 3.89 15.62
C SER A 20 -22.60 3.57 14.38
N ASP A 21 -21.27 3.52 14.49
CA ASP A 21 -20.39 3.15 13.38
C ASP A 21 -20.66 1.72 12.92
N ALA A 22 -20.79 0.77 13.85
CA ALA A 22 -21.10 -0.62 13.52
C ALA A 22 -22.47 -0.78 12.83
N GLN A 23 -23.41 0.15 13.02
CA GLN A 23 -24.70 0.12 12.31
C GLN A 23 -24.55 0.41 10.81
N SER A 24 -23.49 1.12 10.38
CA SER A 24 -23.21 1.38 8.97
C SER A 24 -22.92 0.10 8.15
N LEU A 25 -22.56 -0.99 8.83
CA LEU A 25 -22.34 -2.30 8.23
C LEU A 25 -23.63 -3.10 7.99
N ARG A 26 -24.77 -2.64 8.50
CA ARG A 26 -26.06 -3.29 8.21
C ARG A 26 -26.37 -3.23 6.72
N ASP A 27 -27.20 -4.16 6.28
CA ASP A 27 -27.68 -4.17 4.90
C ASP A 27 -28.39 -2.84 4.55
N GLY A 28 -28.19 -2.36 3.33
CA GLY A 28 -28.72 -1.08 2.86
C GLY A 28 -28.09 0.19 3.45
N GLN A 29 -27.07 0.09 4.32
CA GLN A 29 -26.43 1.25 4.94
C GLN A 29 -25.11 1.63 4.26
N TRP A 30 -24.83 2.93 4.22
CA TRP A 30 -23.56 3.47 3.72
C TRP A 30 -22.48 3.29 4.76
N LEU A 31 -21.32 2.75 4.37
CA LEU A 31 -20.16 2.75 5.26
C LEU A 31 -19.72 4.17 5.58
N ASN A 32 -19.34 4.36 6.83
CA ASN A 32 -18.79 5.63 7.29
C ASN A 32 -17.26 5.57 7.43
N ASP A 33 -16.70 6.74 7.71
CA ASP A 33 -15.26 6.97 7.86
C ASP A 33 -14.63 6.10 8.94
N SER A 34 -15.34 5.86 10.06
CA SER A 34 -14.84 5.08 11.19
C SER A 34 -14.62 3.62 10.80
N ILE A 35 -15.57 3.02 10.08
CA ILE A 35 -15.45 1.62 9.61
C ILE A 35 -14.37 1.50 8.54
N LEU A 36 -14.30 2.43 7.59
CA LEU A 36 -13.21 2.44 6.60
C LEU A 36 -11.83 2.59 7.27
N SER A 37 -11.72 3.52 8.22
CA SER A 37 -10.49 3.75 8.99
C SER A 37 -10.09 2.53 9.81
N PHE A 38 -11.06 1.83 10.43
CA PHE A 38 -10.81 0.59 11.14
C PHE A 38 -10.28 -0.49 10.19
N TYR A 39 -10.94 -0.70 9.05
CA TYR A 39 -10.52 -1.75 8.12
C TYR A 39 -9.15 -1.45 7.49
N PHE A 40 -8.83 -0.20 7.23
CA PHE A 40 -7.51 0.19 6.72
C PHE A 40 -6.39 -0.08 7.74
N GLU A 41 -6.67 0.08 9.05
CA GLU A 41 -5.76 -0.37 10.10
C GLU A 41 -5.64 -1.90 10.12
N TYR A 42 -6.75 -2.62 9.95
CA TYR A 42 -6.73 -4.08 9.87
C TYR A 42 -5.87 -4.56 8.69
N ILE A 43 -6.03 -3.99 7.48
CA ILE A 43 -5.16 -4.29 6.33
C ILE A 43 -3.69 -4.01 6.68
N ARG A 44 -3.39 -2.85 7.25
CA ARG A 44 -2.02 -2.44 7.60
C ARG A 44 -1.34 -3.43 8.54
N PHE A 45 -2.02 -3.83 9.62
CA PHE A 45 -1.41 -4.63 10.67
C PHE A 45 -1.53 -6.13 10.41
N GLU A 46 -2.65 -6.60 9.85
CA GLU A 46 -2.91 -8.02 9.69
C GLU A 46 -2.54 -8.58 8.31
N ILE A 47 -2.67 -7.80 7.24
CA ILE A 47 -2.38 -8.27 5.88
C ILE A 47 -0.97 -7.88 5.48
N LEU A 48 -0.64 -6.59 5.60
CA LEU A 48 0.65 -6.03 5.22
C LEU A 48 1.72 -6.21 6.31
N LYS A 49 1.35 -6.71 7.50
CA LYS A 49 2.26 -6.95 8.62
C LYS A 49 3.15 -5.74 8.96
N SER A 50 2.55 -4.54 8.91
CA SER A 50 3.22 -3.25 9.12
C SER A 50 4.36 -2.97 8.13
N ASP A 51 4.21 -3.38 6.87
CA ASP A 51 5.11 -2.96 5.80
C ASP A 51 5.24 -1.42 5.75
N MET A 52 6.45 -0.94 6.05
CA MET A 52 6.76 0.49 6.16
C MET A 52 6.82 1.20 4.81
N SER A 53 6.77 0.46 3.70
CA SER A 53 6.70 0.99 2.35
C SER A 53 5.26 1.27 1.88
N VAL A 54 4.26 0.84 2.67
CA VAL A 54 2.85 0.99 2.34
C VAL A 54 2.16 1.95 3.30
N LEU A 55 1.36 2.85 2.74
CA LEU A 55 0.51 3.76 3.48
C LEU A 55 -0.95 3.61 3.08
N LEU A 56 -1.83 3.61 4.07
CA LEU A 56 -3.27 3.65 3.86
C LEU A 56 -3.76 4.95 4.51
N LEU A 57 -4.17 5.92 3.70
CA LEU A 57 -4.70 7.18 4.21
C LEU A 57 -6.10 6.96 4.77
N LYS A 58 -6.42 7.61 5.88
CA LYS A 58 -7.75 7.60 6.47
C LYS A 58 -8.65 8.62 5.77
N PRO A 59 -9.97 8.37 5.67
CA PRO A 59 -10.94 9.32 5.12
C PRO A 59 -10.78 10.76 5.63
N ALA A 60 -10.60 10.94 6.94
CA ALA A 60 -10.40 12.27 7.53
C ALA A 60 -9.15 13.00 6.99
N GLN A 61 -8.05 12.28 6.75
CA GLN A 61 -6.82 12.86 6.17
C GLN A 61 -7.06 13.28 4.71
N VAL A 62 -7.79 12.45 3.96
CA VAL A 62 -8.14 12.77 2.57
C VAL A 62 -9.09 13.97 2.53
N GLN A 63 -10.07 14.06 3.43
CA GLN A 63 -10.98 15.20 3.52
C GLN A 63 -10.24 16.50 3.87
N LEU A 64 -9.29 16.46 4.81
CA LEU A 64 -8.41 17.60 5.08
C LEU A 64 -7.61 17.99 3.82
N LEU A 65 -7.04 17.01 3.12
CA LEU A 65 -6.34 17.27 1.87
C LEU A 65 -7.26 17.91 0.82
N GLN A 66 -8.54 17.53 0.75
CA GLN A 66 -9.50 18.12 -0.20
C GLN A 66 -9.70 19.62 0.03
N ILE A 67 -9.75 20.08 1.28
CA ILE A 67 -9.98 21.50 1.63
C ILE A 67 -8.69 22.35 1.62
N GLU A 68 -7.53 21.74 1.83
CA GLU A 68 -6.25 22.45 1.89
C GLU A 68 -5.84 23.09 0.57
N ASN A 69 -5.27 24.30 0.61
CA ASN A 69 -4.77 25.00 -0.57
C ASN A 69 -3.38 25.57 -0.29
N GLY A 70 -2.33 24.84 -0.72
CA GLY A 70 -0.93 25.24 -0.54
C GLY A 70 -0.27 24.75 0.75
N GLY A 71 -1.01 24.05 1.61
CA GLY A 71 -0.53 23.40 2.84
C GLY A 71 -0.71 21.89 2.84
N GLU A 72 -0.67 21.23 1.67
CA GLU A 72 -1.03 19.82 1.49
C GLU A 72 -0.32 18.88 2.48
N GLU A 73 0.94 19.14 2.84
CA GLU A 73 1.72 18.36 3.80
C GLU A 73 1.09 18.32 5.19
N ALA A 74 0.46 19.40 5.64
CA ALA A 74 -0.12 19.47 6.98
C ALA A 74 -1.30 18.51 7.15
N ALA A 75 -1.99 18.18 6.05
CA ALA A 75 -3.08 17.22 6.02
C ALA A 75 -2.62 15.75 5.93
N LEU A 76 -1.33 15.51 5.69
CA LEU A 76 -0.79 14.22 5.31
C LEU A 76 0.25 13.70 6.31
N PRO A 77 0.40 12.37 6.43
CA PRO A 77 1.47 11.78 7.25
C PRO A 77 2.87 12.26 6.80
N PRO A 78 3.81 12.42 7.74
CA PRO A 78 5.19 12.78 7.40
C PRO A 78 5.85 11.69 6.56
N ASN A 79 6.87 12.07 5.78
CA ASN A 79 7.68 11.17 4.97
C ASN A 79 6.92 10.34 3.91
N MET A 80 5.72 10.78 3.52
CA MET A 80 4.89 10.07 2.54
C MET A 80 5.57 9.93 1.17
N HIS A 81 6.49 10.83 0.81
CA HIS A 81 7.33 10.73 -0.38
C HIS A 81 8.18 9.45 -0.44
N ARG A 82 8.40 8.76 0.70
CA ARG A 82 9.17 7.50 0.75
C ARG A 82 8.33 6.25 0.51
N MET A 83 7.00 6.40 0.44
CA MET A 83 6.11 5.25 0.28
C MET A 83 6.18 4.73 -1.15
N ASN A 84 6.15 3.41 -1.29
CA ASN A 84 6.09 2.71 -2.56
C ASN A 84 4.66 2.45 -3.00
N PHE A 85 3.73 2.36 -2.06
CA PHE A 85 2.33 2.07 -2.31
C PHE A 85 1.45 2.88 -1.37
N ILE A 86 0.49 3.64 -1.89
CA ILE A 86 -0.42 4.45 -1.06
C ILE A 86 -1.85 4.19 -1.50
N MET A 87 -2.70 3.72 -0.58
CA MET A 87 -4.14 3.60 -0.79
C MET A 87 -4.86 4.81 -0.21
N VAL A 88 -5.75 5.41 -1.00
CA VAL A 88 -6.41 6.68 -0.70
C VAL A 88 -7.92 6.53 -0.92
N PRO A 89 -8.73 6.45 0.16
CA PRO A 89 -10.18 6.36 0.03
C PRO A 89 -10.72 7.76 -0.31
N ILE A 90 -11.38 7.88 -1.45
CA ILE A 90 -11.93 9.13 -1.95
C ILE A 90 -13.42 9.19 -1.60
N GLY A 91 -13.79 10.14 -0.76
CA GLY A 91 -15.18 10.38 -0.35
C GLY A 91 -15.68 11.74 -0.80
N SER A 92 -16.84 11.78 -1.45
CA SER A 92 -17.57 13.00 -1.84
C SER A 92 -18.70 13.37 -0.87
N GLY A 93 -18.88 12.59 0.20
CA GLY A 93 -20.01 12.67 1.13
C GLY A 93 -21.21 11.81 0.72
N THR A 94 -21.30 11.40 -0.55
CA THR A 94 -22.36 10.49 -1.04
C THR A 94 -21.84 9.25 -1.75
N HIS A 95 -20.55 9.20 -2.06
CA HIS A 95 -19.94 8.09 -2.78
C HIS A 95 -18.49 7.89 -2.35
N TRP A 96 -18.07 6.62 -2.32
CA TRP A 96 -16.70 6.19 -2.04
C TRP A 96 -16.06 5.58 -3.29
N SER A 97 -14.81 5.94 -3.55
CA SER A 97 -13.95 5.27 -4.54
C SER A 97 -12.52 5.13 -4.02
N LEU A 98 -11.66 4.41 -4.73
CA LEU A 98 -10.29 4.14 -4.30
C LEU A 98 -9.29 4.68 -5.33
N LEU A 99 -8.37 5.51 -4.85
CA LEU A 99 -7.19 5.92 -5.61
C LEU A 99 -5.96 5.24 -4.99
N VAL A 100 -5.08 4.70 -5.83
CA VAL A 100 -3.86 4.03 -5.41
C VAL A 100 -2.67 4.67 -6.11
N PHE A 101 -1.63 5.04 -5.37
CA PHE A 101 -0.34 5.43 -5.92
C PHE A 101 0.63 4.25 -5.82
N ALA A 102 1.38 3.98 -6.89
CA ALA A 102 2.41 2.96 -6.91
C ALA A 102 3.72 3.49 -7.51
N ARG A 103 4.83 3.18 -6.84
CA ARG A 103 6.18 3.29 -7.42
C ARG A 103 6.51 2.00 -8.15
N HIS A 104 7.20 2.15 -9.28
CA HIS A 104 7.70 1.04 -10.07
C HIS A 104 9.22 1.12 -10.14
N ALA A 105 9.90 -0.03 -10.13
CA ALA A 105 11.36 -0.06 -10.14
C ALA A 105 11.98 0.39 -11.47
N GLN A 106 11.30 0.15 -12.60
CA GLN A 106 11.80 0.46 -13.94
C GLN A 106 10.85 1.35 -14.77
N GLN A 107 9.79 1.86 -14.17
CA GLN A 107 8.78 2.69 -14.84
C GLN A 107 8.47 3.92 -13.98
N PRO A 108 7.92 5.00 -14.57
CA PRO A 108 7.41 6.12 -13.79
C PRO A 108 6.40 5.65 -12.74
N ALA A 109 6.39 6.30 -11.58
CA ALA A 109 5.32 6.10 -10.62
C ALA A 109 3.98 6.54 -11.24
N GLU A 110 2.90 5.87 -10.86
CA GLU A 110 1.58 6.12 -11.44
C GLU A 110 0.47 6.01 -10.40
N PHE A 111 -0.68 6.56 -10.76
CA PHE A 111 -1.91 6.43 -10.00
C PHE A 111 -2.88 5.47 -10.68
N HIS A 112 -3.64 4.73 -9.89
CA HIS A 112 -4.66 3.79 -10.34
C HIS A 112 -5.98 4.10 -9.64
N TYR A 113 -7.03 4.26 -10.42
CA TYR A 113 -8.34 4.67 -9.94
C TYR A 113 -9.36 3.55 -10.12
N PHE A 114 -10.07 3.22 -9.04
CA PHE A 114 -11.10 2.19 -8.97
C PHE A 114 -12.39 2.79 -8.41
N ASP A 115 -13.50 2.56 -9.10
CA ASP A 115 -14.79 3.14 -8.76
C ASP A 115 -15.91 2.15 -9.13
N SER A 116 -16.67 1.72 -8.12
CA SER A 116 -17.80 0.80 -8.29
C SER A 116 -19.04 1.48 -8.88
N MET A 117 -18.99 2.80 -9.11
CA MET A 117 -20.06 3.59 -9.74
C MET A 117 -19.49 4.40 -10.92
N ALA A 118 -19.01 3.65 -11.91
CA ALA A 118 -18.36 4.08 -13.13
C ALA A 118 -17.13 4.95 -12.87
N ASN A 119 -17.34 6.26 -12.69
CA ASN A 119 -16.32 7.27 -12.48
C ASN A 119 -16.90 8.47 -11.71
N ALA A 120 -17.90 8.23 -10.86
CA ALA A 120 -18.64 9.26 -10.14
C ALA A 120 -17.70 10.21 -9.35
N ASN A 121 -16.60 9.69 -8.81
CA ASN A 121 -15.61 10.48 -8.07
C ASN A 121 -14.35 10.85 -8.88
N TYR A 122 -14.34 10.70 -10.21
CA TYR A 122 -13.13 10.90 -11.03
C TYR A 122 -12.51 12.30 -10.90
N HIS A 123 -13.31 13.36 -10.93
CA HIS A 123 -12.80 14.73 -10.79
C HIS A 123 -12.20 14.97 -9.40
N LEU A 124 -12.80 14.37 -8.37
CA LEU A 124 -12.30 14.45 -7.01
C LEU A 124 -10.99 13.69 -6.85
N ALA A 125 -10.91 12.49 -7.42
CA ALA A 125 -9.69 11.69 -7.47
C ALA A 125 -8.57 12.43 -8.21
N LEU A 126 -8.87 13.07 -9.34
CA LEU A 126 -7.90 13.87 -10.09
C LEU A 126 -7.39 15.08 -9.28
N ASN A 127 -8.25 15.74 -8.50
CA ASN A 127 -7.84 16.82 -7.61
C ASN A 127 -6.93 16.33 -6.49
N ILE A 128 -7.32 15.24 -5.81
CA ILE A 128 -6.51 14.61 -4.76
C ILE A 128 -5.17 14.15 -5.31
N LYS A 129 -5.16 13.51 -6.49
CA LYS A 129 -3.96 13.10 -7.20
C LYS A 129 -3.01 14.28 -7.40
N ARG A 130 -3.47 15.42 -7.93
CA ARG A 130 -2.62 16.62 -8.10
C ARG A 130 -2.04 17.14 -6.80
N LYS A 131 -2.80 17.07 -5.70
CA LYS A 131 -2.32 17.48 -4.38
C LYS A 131 -1.26 16.52 -3.85
N LEU A 132 -1.48 15.21 -3.99
CA LEU A 132 -0.51 14.18 -3.62
C LEU A 132 0.78 14.30 -4.44
N GLU A 133 0.70 14.58 -5.75
CA GLU A 133 1.86 14.76 -6.62
C GLU A 133 2.82 15.83 -6.09
N LYS A 134 2.29 16.97 -5.65
CA LYS A 134 3.11 18.04 -5.06
C LYS A 134 3.93 17.53 -3.88
N VAL A 135 3.35 16.68 -3.03
CA VAL A 135 4.05 16.13 -1.86
C VAL A 135 5.03 15.03 -2.25
N LEU A 136 4.63 14.16 -3.18
CA LEU A 136 5.40 12.98 -3.60
C LEU A 136 6.60 13.31 -4.48
N GLN A 137 6.56 14.44 -5.20
CA GLN A 137 7.61 14.89 -6.11
C GLN A 137 8.49 16.01 -5.53
N ARG A 138 8.19 16.57 -4.35
CA ARG A 138 8.91 17.72 -3.78
C ARG A 138 10.41 17.51 -3.54
N HIS A 139 10.86 16.27 -3.40
CA HIS A 139 12.28 15.93 -3.19
C HIS A 139 13.04 15.60 -4.48
N THR A 140 12.45 15.80 -5.66
CA THR A 140 13.16 15.67 -6.94
C THR A 140 13.86 16.99 -7.27
N ASP A 141 14.95 17.28 -6.55
CA ASP A 141 15.71 18.53 -6.69
C ASP A 141 16.14 18.75 -8.15
N GLY A 142 15.69 19.85 -8.75
CA GLY A 142 16.13 20.33 -10.06
C GLY A 142 15.66 19.56 -11.31
N GLN A 143 14.84 18.52 -11.18
CA GLN A 143 14.25 17.84 -12.33
C GLN A 143 12.88 18.43 -12.71
N GLN A 144 12.61 18.54 -14.01
CA GLN A 144 11.26 18.88 -14.47
C GLN A 144 10.30 17.78 -13.98
N THR A 145 9.42 18.13 -13.05
CA THR A 145 8.40 17.23 -12.53
C THR A 145 7.28 17.12 -13.56
N HIS A 146 7.28 16.04 -14.35
CA HIS A 146 6.15 15.73 -15.20
C HIS A 146 4.97 15.25 -14.36
N PRO A 147 3.72 15.57 -14.75
CA PRO A 147 2.54 14.97 -14.13
C PRO A 147 2.63 13.45 -14.20
N LEU A 148 2.42 12.79 -13.06
CA LEU A 148 2.31 11.34 -12.99
C LEU A 148 1.04 10.89 -13.71
N PRO A 149 1.08 9.80 -14.49
CA PRO A 149 -0.11 9.27 -15.14
C PRO A 149 -1.12 8.76 -14.10
N MET A 150 -2.39 8.73 -14.50
CA MET A 150 -3.48 8.10 -13.73
C MET A 150 -4.24 7.17 -14.66
N ALA A 151 -4.22 5.88 -14.37
CA ALA A 151 -5.00 4.86 -15.06
C ALA A 151 -6.34 4.65 -14.36
N THR A 152 -7.44 4.78 -15.10
CA THR A 152 -8.78 4.41 -14.65
C THR A 152 -9.04 2.96 -15.01
N HIS A 153 -9.44 2.14 -14.04
CA HIS A 153 -9.66 0.72 -14.25
C HIS A 153 -11.14 0.38 -14.39
N SER A 154 -11.46 -0.44 -15.39
CA SER A 154 -12.71 -1.20 -15.40
C SER A 154 -12.67 -2.20 -14.24
N CYS A 155 -13.60 -2.08 -13.30
CA CYS A 155 -13.68 -2.93 -12.12
C CYS A 155 -15.16 -3.29 -11.84
N PRO A 156 -15.43 -4.28 -10.97
CA PRO A 156 -16.78 -4.66 -10.59
C PRO A 156 -17.62 -3.47 -10.14
N GLN A 157 -18.81 -3.35 -10.72
CA GLN A 157 -19.75 -2.26 -10.49
C GLN A 157 -20.82 -2.68 -9.47
N GLN A 158 -21.20 -1.75 -8.61
CA GLN A 158 -22.30 -1.94 -7.66
C GLN A 158 -23.66 -1.86 -8.37
N GLU A 159 -24.62 -2.65 -7.91
CA GLU A 159 -25.99 -2.65 -8.45
C GLU A 159 -26.98 -1.86 -7.58
N ASN A 160 -26.51 -1.26 -6.49
CA ASN A 160 -27.30 -0.49 -5.54
C ASN A 160 -26.66 0.87 -5.25
N SER A 161 -27.22 1.65 -4.31
CA SER A 161 -26.74 3.00 -3.98
C SER A 161 -25.89 3.07 -2.70
N TYR A 162 -25.53 1.95 -2.08
CA TYR A 162 -24.98 1.95 -0.72
C TYR A 162 -23.72 1.11 -0.50
N ASP A 163 -23.34 0.25 -1.46
CA ASP A 163 -22.18 -0.64 -1.32
C ASP A 163 -20.85 -0.04 -1.75
N CYS A 164 -20.79 1.21 -2.22
CA CYS A 164 -19.54 1.84 -2.66
C CYS A 164 -18.39 1.73 -1.63
N GLY A 165 -18.70 1.93 -0.35
CA GLY A 165 -17.71 1.74 0.74
C GLY A 165 -17.26 0.29 0.90
N ILE A 166 -18.15 -0.69 0.68
CA ILE A 166 -17.80 -2.11 0.69
C ILE A 166 -16.89 -2.46 -0.48
N PHE A 167 -17.14 -1.91 -1.68
CA PHE A 167 -16.25 -2.08 -2.82
C PHE A 167 -14.86 -1.48 -2.55
N VAL A 168 -14.77 -0.31 -1.92
CA VAL A 168 -13.46 0.25 -1.50
C VAL A 168 -12.70 -0.70 -0.56
N VAL A 169 -13.39 -1.29 0.42
CA VAL A 169 -12.81 -2.32 1.31
C VAL A 169 -12.32 -3.52 0.51
N LEU A 170 -13.13 -4.06 -0.40
CA LEU A 170 -12.81 -5.22 -1.20
C LEU A 170 -11.61 -4.98 -2.14
N PHE A 171 -11.59 -3.84 -2.84
CA PHE A 171 -10.48 -3.46 -3.70
C PHE A 171 -9.18 -3.29 -2.89
N ALA A 172 -9.24 -2.59 -1.75
CA ALA A 172 -8.08 -2.38 -0.89
C ALA A 172 -7.55 -3.70 -0.31
N ASP A 173 -8.43 -4.60 0.15
CA ASP A 173 -8.05 -5.91 0.68
C ASP A 173 -7.32 -6.75 -0.38
N LEU A 174 -7.91 -6.87 -1.58
CA LEU A 174 -7.35 -7.64 -2.68
C LEU A 174 -5.97 -7.10 -3.10
N LEU A 175 -5.87 -5.79 -3.33
CA LEU A 175 -4.62 -5.15 -3.74
C LEU A 175 -3.55 -5.26 -2.65
N ALA A 176 -3.91 -5.15 -1.37
CA ALA A 176 -2.97 -5.33 -0.27
C ALA A 176 -2.43 -6.76 -0.20
N ARG A 177 -3.28 -7.78 -0.39
CA ARG A 177 -2.85 -9.18 -0.43
C ARG A 177 -1.92 -9.45 -1.60
N ARG A 178 -2.30 -8.99 -2.81
CA ARG A 178 -1.44 -9.10 -4.00
C ARG A 178 -0.09 -8.42 -3.77
N TYR A 179 -0.08 -7.24 -3.14
CA TYR A 179 1.16 -6.52 -2.83
C TYR A 179 2.04 -7.26 -1.82
N ALA A 180 1.44 -7.82 -0.75
CA ALA A 180 2.15 -8.64 0.23
C ALA A 180 2.79 -9.88 -0.42
N ASP A 181 2.08 -10.54 -1.34
CA ASP A 181 2.58 -11.72 -2.07
C ASP A 181 3.78 -11.41 -2.97
N LEU A 182 3.82 -10.22 -3.58
CA LEU A 182 4.98 -9.75 -4.34
C LEU A 182 6.23 -9.65 -3.45
N HIS A 183 6.10 -9.06 -2.25
CA HIS A 183 7.20 -8.93 -1.31
C HIS A 183 7.70 -10.26 -0.77
N VAL A 184 6.79 -11.19 -0.44
CA VAL A 184 7.16 -12.56 -0.06
C VAL A 184 7.95 -13.24 -1.17
N SER A 185 7.53 -13.05 -2.43
CA SER A 185 8.21 -13.61 -3.60
C SER A 185 9.61 -13.03 -3.81
N ILE A 186 9.78 -11.72 -3.63
CA ILE A 186 11.08 -11.04 -3.67
C ILE A 186 11.99 -11.55 -2.55
N ALA A 187 11.48 -11.62 -1.31
CA ALA A 187 12.26 -12.10 -0.16
C ALA A 187 12.71 -13.56 -0.34
N ARG A 188 11.87 -14.42 -0.93
CA ARG A 188 12.25 -15.81 -1.29
C ARG A 188 13.35 -15.85 -2.34
N LYS A 189 13.22 -15.06 -3.42
CA LYS A 189 14.26 -14.97 -4.47
C LYS A 189 15.59 -14.42 -3.93
N ALA A 190 15.55 -13.38 -3.09
CA ALA A 190 16.74 -12.83 -2.46
C ALA A 190 17.45 -13.87 -1.58
N LYS A 191 16.69 -14.65 -0.78
CA LYS A 191 17.23 -15.75 0.01
C LYS A 191 17.86 -16.84 -0.86
N SER A 192 17.19 -17.28 -1.94
CA SER A 192 17.74 -18.30 -2.83
C SER A 192 19.03 -17.85 -3.54
N VAL A 193 19.11 -16.58 -3.95
CA VAL A 193 20.32 -16.01 -4.54
C VAL A 193 21.45 -15.88 -3.52
N SER A 194 21.16 -15.45 -2.29
CA SER A 194 22.16 -15.38 -1.22
C SER A 194 22.73 -16.75 -0.87
N PHE A 195 21.89 -17.79 -0.87
CA PHE A 195 22.28 -19.17 -0.61
C PHE A 195 23.19 -19.71 -1.71
N SER A 196 22.82 -19.52 -2.98
CA SER A 196 23.67 -19.95 -4.10
C SER A 196 25.01 -19.22 -4.15
N HIS A 197 25.04 -17.92 -3.82
CA HIS A 197 26.29 -17.17 -3.78
C HIS A 197 27.23 -17.66 -2.67
N ALA A 198 26.69 -18.00 -1.48
CA ALA A 198 27.46 -18.59 -0.39
C ALA A 198 28.04 -19.98 -0.76
N GLU A 199 27.28 -20.80 -1.48
CA GLU A 199 27.75 -22.10 -1.99
C GLU A 199 28.88 -21.93 -3.02
N VAL A 200 28.76 -20.95 -3.94
CA VAL A 200 29.81 -20.64 -4.92
C VAL A 200 31.10 -20.16 -4.24
N ILE A 201 31.00 -19.29 -3.23
CA ILE A 201 32.17 -18.84 -2.45
C ILE A 201 32.81 -20.02 -1.72
N ARG A 202 32.01 -20.90 -1.10
CA ARG A 202 32.50 -22.10 -0.41
C ARG A 202 33.22 -23.04 -1.37
N HIS A 203 32.69 -23.27 -2.57
CA HIS A 203 33.34 -24.08 -3.59
C HIS A 203 34.64 -23.46 -4.12
N LYS A 204 34.72 -22.13 -4.27
CA LYS A 204 35.95 -21.43 -4.65
C LYS A 204 37.01 -21.49 -3.55
N ASN A 205 36.65 -21.30 -2.29
CA ASN A 205 37.58 -21.38 -1.16
C ASN A 205 38.10 -22.79 -0.93
N ASN A 206 37.25 -23.82 -1.14
CA ASN A 206 37.69 -25.21 -1.07
C ASN A 206 38.65 -25.60 -2.22
N ARG A 207 38.53 -24.96 -3.41
CA ARG A 207 39.50 -25.12 -4.51
C ARG A 207 40.80 -24.33 -4.29
N ALA A 208 40.73 -23.16 -3.65
CA ALA A 208 41.90 -22.35 -3.33
C ALA A 208 42.77 -22.98 -2.22
N ASN A 209 42.16 -23.70 -1.28
CA ASN A 209 42.87 -24.43 -0.23
C ASN A 209 43.61 -25.69 -0.73
N ASP A 210 43.42 -26.10 -1.99
CA ASP A 210 44.10 -27.25 -2.60
C ASP A 210 45.36 -26.83 -3.41
N ILE A 211 45.66 -25.52 -3.49
CA ILE A 211 46.78 -25.00 -4.32
C ILE A 211 47.85 -24.24 -3.49
N THR A 212 47.61 -23.90 -2.22
CA THR A 212 48.60 -23.18 -1.38
C THR A 212 49.20 -24.03 -0.26
N GLN A 213 49.91 -25.09 -0.65
CA GLN A 213 51.11 -25.54 0.07
C GLN A 213 52.33 -25.51 -0.86
N ARG A 214 52.88 -24.33 -1.13
CA ARG A 214 54.33 -24.16 -1.39
C ARG A 214 54.80 -22.71 -1.42
N SER A 215 55.83 -22.48 -0.60
CA SER A 215 56.91 -21.48 -0.65
C SER A 215 56.63 -19.99 -0.39
N GLN A 216 57.48 -19.48 0.52
CA GLN A 216 57.67 -18.14 1.07
C GLN A 216 58.10 -17.09 0.04
N GLN A 217 57.88 -15.79 0.34
CA GLN A 217 58.86 -14.67 0.40
C GLN A 217 58.13 -13.31 0.64
N PRO A 218 58.75 -12.31 1.31
CA PRO A 218 58.15 -11.00 1.59
C PRO A 218 58.62 -9.88 0.62
N PHE A 219 57.75 -8.88 0.41
CA PHE A 219 57.92 -7.61 -0.35
C PHE A 219 57.88 -7.64 -1.90
N ALA A 220 56.80 -7.08 -2.49
CA ALA A 220 56.83 -5.98 -3.50
C ALA A 220 55.43 -5.68 -4.09
N GLN A 221 55.01 -4.42 -3.91
CA GLN A 221 54.06 -3.54 -4.61
C GLN A 221 53.25 -3.93 -5.88
N LEU A 222 52.06 -3.29 -5.91
CA LEU A 222 51.36 -2.60 -7.04
C LEU A 222 50.17 -3.28 -7.75
N ALA A 223 49.01 -2.65 -7.50
CA ALA A 223 47.86 -2.37 -8.36
C ALA A 223 47.09 -3.53 -9.04
N THR A 224 45.84 -3.70 -8.61
CA THR A 224 44.72 -3.82 -9.54
C THR A 224 43.49 -3.10 -8.98
N ASP A 225 43.05 -2.12 -9.76
CA ASP A 225 41.71 -1.57 -9.79
C ASP A 225 40.64 -2.66 -9.72
N GLY A 226 39.56 -2.39 -9.00
CA GLY A 226 38.47 -3.34 -8.81
C GLY A 226 37.47 -2.82 -7.81
N SER A 227 36.76 -1.77 -8.22
CA SER A 227 35.54 -1.25 -7.60
C SER A 227 34.51 -2.37 -7.40
N THR A 228 34.68 -3.15 -6.33
CA THR A 228 33.57 -3.91 -5.78
C THR A 228 32.82 -2.92 -4.92
N GLN A 229 31.94 -2.13 -5.56
CA GLN A 229 30.84 -1.55 -4.82
C GLN A 229 30.14 -2.73 -4.16
N VAL A 230 30.37 -2.92 -2.87
CA VAL A 230 29.46 -3.66 -2.02
C VAL A 230 28.20 -2.83 -2.07
N GLU A 231 27.33 -3.16 -3.01
CA GLU A 231 25.97 -2.65 -3.08
C GLU A 231 25.37 -3.03 -1.73
N MET A 232 25.37 -2.05 -0.83
CA MET A 232 24.86 -2.18 0.52
C MET A 232 23.37 -2.45 0.34
N LEU A 233 23.02 -3.74 0.32
CA LEU A 233 21.66 -4.24 0.12
C LEU A 233 20.75 -3.42 1.02
N LEU A 234 20.00 -2.50 0.42
CA LEU A 234 18.93 -1.81 1.12
C LEU A 234 18.06 -2.91 1.76
N PRO A 235 17.65 -2.75 3.04
CA PRO A 235 16.74 -3.71 3.65
C PRO A 235 15.59 -4.00 2.69
N SER A 236 15.19 -5.26 2.53
CA SER A 236 14.19 -5.67 1.53
C SER A 236 12.91 -4.84 1.57
N ALA A 237 12.61 -4.22 2.72
CA ALA A 237 11.54 -3.27 2.95
C ALA A 237 11.57 -2.00 2.06
N PHE A 238 12.65 -1.73 1.32
CA PHE A 238 12.75 -0.58 0.41
C PHE A 238 12.92 -0.95 -1.06
N GLN A 239 12.99 -2.24 -1.41
CA GLN A 239 12.97 -2.62 -2.82
C GLN A 239 11.58 -2.39 -3.38
N VAL A 240 11.50 -1.52 -4.40
CA VAL A 240 10.26 -1.26 -5.13
C VAL A 240 9.90 -2.54 -5.90
N PRO A 241 8.74 -3.17 -5.64
CA PRO A 241 8.38 -4.39 -6.33
C PRO A 241 8.11 -4.12 -7.82
N ALA A 242 8.42 -5.10 -8.67
CA ALA A 242 7.98 -5.09 -10.05
C ALA A 242 6.49 -5.47 -10.09
N ILE A 243 5.63 -4.48 -10.28
CA ILE A 243 4.18 -4.66 -10.43
C ILE A 243 3.88 -4.79 -11.93
N ASP A 244 3.39 -5.96 -12.34
CA ASP A 244 2.95 -6.19 -13.72
C ASP A 244 1.52 -5.69 -13.95
N ARG A 245 1.09 -5.63 -15.22
CA ARG A 245 -0.22 -5.09 -15.59
C ARG A 245 -1.42 -5.88 -15.04
N THR A 246 -1.27 -7.19 -14.82
CA THR A 246 -2.34 -8.07 -14.33
C THR A 246 -2.65 -7.83 -12.85
N PHE A 247 -1.69 -7.27 -12.10
CA PHE A 247 -1.89 -6.87 -10.70
C PHE A 247 -3.12 -5.97 -10.51
N TRP A 248 -3.38 -5.09 -11.48
CA TRP A 248 -4.44 -4.09 -11.42
C TRP A 248 -5.78 -4.58 -11.95
N TRP A 249 -5.82 -5.73 -12.62
CA TRP A 249 -7.07 -6.28 -13.15
C TRP A 249 -7.88 -6.92 -12.02
N ILE A 250 -9.09 -6.40 -11.80
CA ILE A 250 -10.02 -6.90 -10.78
C ILE A 250 -11.31 -7.24 -11.50
N ASP A 251 -11.77 -8.48 -11.33
CA ASP A 251 -13.05 -8.96 -11.88
C ASP A 251 -13.98 -9.41 -10.74
N TYR A 252 -15.26 -9.65 -11.07
CA TYR A 252 -16.28 -10.08 -10.12
C TYR A 252 -15.89 -11.38 -9.41
N GLY A 253 -15.16 -12.27 -10.10
CA GLY A 253 -14.67 -13.52 -9.52
C GLY A 253 -13.57 -13.34 -8.47
N ASP A 254 -12.88 -12.20 -8.45
CA ASP A 254 -11.86 -11.89 -7.44
C ASP A 254 -12.46 -11.41 -6.11
N LEU A 255 -13.71 -10.95 -6.13
CA LEU A 255 -14.33 -10.27 -5.00
C LEU A 255 -15.38 -11.13 -4.32
N SER A 256 -15.40 -11.07 -3.00
CA SER A 256 -16.55 -11.58 -2.25
C SER A 256 -17.79 -10.75 -2.55
N ASN A 257 -18.95 -11.40 -2.61
CA ASN A 257 -20.22 -10.69 -2.73
C ASN A 257 -20.38 -9.65 -1.59
N PRO A 258 -20.90 -8.43 -1.86
CA PRO A 258 -20.99 -7.36 -0.86
C PRO A 258 -21.69 -7.75 0.44
N ASN A 259 -22.75 -8.58 0.39
CA ASN A 259 -23.44 -9.06 1.60
C ASN A 259 -22.56 -9.98 2.45
N THR A 260 -21.76 -10.81 1.79
CA THR A 260 -20.77 -11.67 2.48
C THR A 260 -19.64 -10.83 3.07
N ALA A 261 -19.18 -9.81 2.35
CA ALA A 261 -18.19 -8.85 2.85
C ALA A 261 -18.70 -8.10 4.09
N ARG A 262 -19.93 -7.56 4.05
CA ARG A 262 -20.60 -6.94 5.21
C ARG A 262 -20.67 -7.87 6.41
N ALA A 263 -21.13 -9.11 6.22
CA ALA A 263 -21.20 -10.09 7.29
C ALA A 263 -19.81 -10.41 7.88
N THR A 264 -18.78 -10.45 7.05
CA THR A 264 -17.40 -10.67 7.49
C THR A 264 -16.88 -9.50 8.31
N LEU A 265 -17.10 -8.27 7.85
CA LEU A 265 -16.73 -7.06 8.58
C LEU A 265 -17.47 -6.94 9.92
N LEU A 266 -18.77 -7.27 9.96
CA LEU A 266 -19.54 -7.31 11.21
C LEU A 266 -18.96 -8.31 12.20
N LYS A 267 -18.61 -9.53 11.75
CA LYS A 267 -17.95 -10.53 12.60
C LYS A 267 -16.62 -10.00 13.13
N LEU A 268 -15.84 -9.31 12.31
CA LEU A 268 -14.57 -8.72 12.72
C LEU A 268 -14.76 -7.62 13.78
N VAL A 269 -15.78 -6.77 13.64
CA VAL A 269 -16.17 -5.78 14.65
C VAL A 269 -16.56 -6.45 15.97
N GLU A 270 -17.40 -7.50 15.92
CA GLU A 270 -17.82 -8.20 17.14
C GLU A 270 -16.68 -8.99 17.81
N GLN A 271 -15.69 -9.47 17.06
CA GLN A 271 -14.49 -10.10 17.62
C GLN A 271 -13.64 -9.15 18.45
N HIS A 272 -13.63 -7.85 18.12
CA HIS A 272 -12.84 -6.84 18.82
C HIS A 272 -13.62 -6.11 19.90
N ARG A 273 -14.94 -6.28 19.94
CA ARG A 273 -15.80 -5.74 20.99
C ARG A 273 -15.43 -6.39 22.32
N ARG A 274 -14.98 -5.56 23.26
CA ARG A 274 -14.66 -5.96 24.63
C ARG A 274 -15.82 -5.66 25.57
#